data_AF-A0A7C0X9D5-F1
#
_entry.id   AF-A0A7C0X9D5-F1
#
_cell.length_a   1.000
_cell.length_b   1.000
_cell.length_c   1.000
_cell.angle_alpha   90.00
_cell.angle_beta   90.00
_cell.angle_gamma   90.00
#
_symmetry.space_group_name_H-M   'P 1'
#
loop_
_entity.id
_entity.type
_entity.pdbx_description
1 polymer ?
#
loop_
_entity_poly.entity_id
_entity_poly.type
_entity_poly.pdbx_seq_one_letter_code
_entity_poly.pdbx_strand_id
1 'polypeptide(L)' 'MRKIKVGLVGSGFAANIHMTAYNENREFFEIVAVTAKHVENAKKFAERYGIPVVCE' A
#
# COMPACT_ATOMS: atom_id res chain seq x y z
N MET A 1 11.59 3.78 -17.76
CA MET A 1 12.08 2.99 -16.61
C MET A 1 10.98 2.05 -16.14
N ARG A 2 11.32 0.88 -15.59
CA ARG A 2 10.34 -0.03 -14.96
C ARG A 2 10.05 0.45 -13.54
N LYS A 3 8.78 0.50 -13.13
CA LYS A 3 8.39 0.87 -11.77
C LYS A 3 8.86 -0.18 -10.76
N ILE A 4 9.24 0.27 -9.57
CA ILE A 4 9.53 -0.57 -8.41
C ILE A 4 8.19 -1.00 -7.80
N LYS A 5 7.98 -2.31 -7.72
CA LYS A 5 6.81 -2.88 -7.05
C LYS A 5 7.04 -2.94 -5.55
N VAL A 6 6.08 -2.47 -4.78
CA VAL A 6 6.18 -2.36 -3.31
C VAL A 6 5.04 -3.13 -2.65
N GLY A 7 5.40 -3.96 -1.67
CA GLY A 7 4.46 -4.51 -0.69
C GLY A 7 4.53 -3.73 0.62
N LEU A 8 3.39 -3.32 1.15
CA LEU A 8 3.28 -2.60 2.42
C LEU A 8 3.00 -3.55 3.58
N VAL A 9 3.76 -3.42 4.66
CA VAL A 9 3.51 -4.11 5.93
C VAL A 9 3.07 -3.08 6.97
N GLY A 10 1.79 -3.10 7.31
CA GLY A 10 1.14 -2.15 8.19
C GLY A 10 0.18 -1.22 7.44
N SER A 11 -0.96 -0.94 8.09
CA SER A 11 -2.06 -0.13 7.55
C SER A 11 -2.47 0.99 8.52
N GLY A 12 -1.54 1.42 9.38
CA GLY A 12 -1.75 2.41 10.43
C GLY A 12 -1.43 3.85 9.99
N PHE A 13 -1.31 4.75 10.96
CA PHE A 13 -1.03 6.18 10.73
C PHE A 13 0.12 6.42 9.74
N ALA A 14 1.31 5.86 10.02
CA ALA A 14 2.49 6.04 9.17
C ALA A 14 2.32 5.49 7.74
N ALA A 15 1.51 4.45 7.56
CA ALA A 15 1.24 3.89 6.22
C ALA A 15 0.55 4.92 5.31
N ASN A 16 -0.28 5.81 5.85
CA ASN A 16 -0.90 6.89 5.07
C ASN A 16 0.14 7.90 4.57
N ILE A 17 1.13 8.24 5.40
CA ILE A 17 2.23 9.14 5.01
C ILE A 17 3.04 8.53 3.88
N HIS A 18 3.37 7.24 3.99
CA HIS A 18 4.05 6.51 2.92
C HIS A 18 3.22 6.46 1.64
N MET A 19 1.90 6.20 1.72
CA MET A 19 1.02 6.22 0.55
C MET A 19 1.00 7.57 -0.16
N THR A 20 0.98 8.69 0.58
CA THR A 20 1.08 10.03 -0.03
C THR A 20 2.38 10.17 -0.82
N ALA A 21 3.52 9.83 -0.21
CA ALA A 21 4.81 9.89 -0.88
C ALA A 21 4.87 8.99 -2.12
N TYR A 22 4.34 7.76 -2.04
CA TYR A 22 4.28 6.85 -3.20
C TYR A 22 3.40 7.37 -4.33
N ASN A 23 2.29 8.03 -4.00
CA ASN A 23 1.40 8.61 -4.99
C ASN A 23 2.01 9.84 -5.71
N GLU A 24 2.73 10.67 -4.96
CA GLU A 24 3.51 11.79 -5.53
C GLU A 24 4.62 11.28 -6.46
N ASN A 25 5.15 10.08 -6.19
CA ASN A 25 6.23 9.45 -6.96
C ASN A 25 5.75 8.27 -7.83
N ARG A 26 4.48 8.26 -8.25
CA ARG A 26 3.83 7.13 -8.96
C ARG A 26 4.46 6.75 -10.31
N GLU A 27 5.33 7.58 -10.85
CA GLU A 27 6.13 7.29 -12.05
C GLU A 27 7.28 6.31 -11.77
N PHE A 28 7.74 6.24 -10.51
CA PHE A 28 8.79 5.34 -10.05
C PHE A 28 8.26 4.11 -9.31
N PHE A 29 7.10 4.22 -8.66
CA PHE A 29 6.58 3.19 -7.74
C PHE A 29 5.19 2.68 -8.12
N GLU A 30 4.94 1.42 -7.77
CA GLU A 30 3.64 0.76 -7.87
C GLU A 30 3.39 -0.06 -6.60
N ILE A 31 2.36 0.31 -5.84
CA ILE A 31 1.95 -0.44 -4.64
C ILE A 31 1.10 -1.61 -5.09
N VAL A 32 1.58 -2.83 -4.87
CA VAL A 32 0.93 -4.04 -5.40
C VAL A 32 0.31 -4.93 -4.32
N ALA A 33 0.73 -4.77 -3.07
CA ALA A 33 0.20 -5.58 -1.97
C ALA A 33 0.23 -4.83 -0.64
N VAL A 34 -0.66 -5.20 0.27
CA VAL A 34 -0.64 -4.77 1.67
C VAL A 34 -0.97 -5.92 2.61
N THR A 35 -0.32 -5.95 3.77
CA THR A 35 -0.67 -6.80 4.91
C THR A 35 -0.65 -5.99 6.19
N ALA A 36 -1.36 -6.44 7.21
CA ALA A 36 -1.34 -5.87 8.54
C ALA A 36 -1.69 -6.94 9.58
N LYS A 37 -1.35 -6.69 10.85
CA LYS A 37 -1.68 -7.58 11.97
C LYS A 37 -3.16 -8.02 12.00
N HIS A 38 -4.07 -7.14 11.57
CA HIS A 38 -5.50 -7.43 11.46
C HIS A 38 -5.90 -7.31 9.99
N VAL A 39 -6.37 -8.41 9.40
CA VAL A 39 -6.69 -8.50 7.96
C VAL A 39 -7.79 -7.51 7.57
N GLU A 40 -8.72 -7.20 8.46
CA GLU A 40 -9.78 -6.22 8.24
C GLU A 40 -9.22 -4.81 8.01
N ASN A 41 -8.13 -4.46 8.71
CA ASN A 41 -7.47 -3.18 8.53
C ASN A 41 -6.70 -3.14 7.20
N ALA A 42 -6.06 -4.24 6.81
CA ALA A 42 -5.40 -4.36 5.51
C ALA A 42 -6.42 -4.27 4.35
N LYS A 43 -7.57 -4.93 4.46
CA LYS A 43 -8.67 -4.86 3.49
C LYS A 43 -9.22 -3.45 3.33
N LYS A 44 -9.55 -2.77 4.44
CA LYS A 44 -10.02 -1.37 4.41
C LYS A 44 -8.97 -0.43 3.80
N PHE A 45 -7.70 -0.64 4.10
CA PHE A 45 -6.61 0.16 3.56
C PHE A 45 -6.41 -0.09 2.06
N ALA A 46 -6.47 -1.34 1.62
CA ALA A 46 -6.40 -1.71 0.22
C ALA A 46 -7.55 -1.10 -0.59
N GLU A 47 -8.78 -1.16 -0.08
CA GLU A 47 -9.94 -0.54 -0.70
C GLU A 47 -9.77 0.99 -0.81
N ARG A 48 -9.36 1.65 0.28
CA ARG A 48 -9.14 3.12 0.30
C ARG A 48 -8.12 3.57 -0.76
N TYR A 49 -7.06 2.81 -0.97
CA TYR A 49 -5.92 3.20 -1.82
C TYR A 49 -5.86 2.47 -3.17
N GLY A 50 -6.81 1.57 -3.46
CA GLY A 50 -6.84 0.78 -4.70
C GLY A 50 -5.70 -0.23 -4.81
N ILE A 51 -5.27 -0.84 -3.69
CA ILE A 51 -4.19 -1.84 -3.68
C ILE A 51 -4.75 -3.21 -4.11
N PRO A 52 -4.18 -3.88 -5.12
CA PRO A 52 -4.82 -5.03 -5.74
C PRO A 52 -4.74 -6.34 -4.93
N VAL A 53 -3.77 -6.47 -4.01
CA VAL A 53 -3.57 -7.69 -3.24
C VAL A 53 -3.55 -7.38 -1.74
N VAL A 54 -4.32 -8.16 -0.98
CA VAL A 54 -4.25 -8.20 0.49
C VAL A 54 -3.65 -9.54 0.90
N CYS A 55 -2.55 -9.52 1.65
CA CYS A 55 -1.91 -10.73 2.17
C CYS A 55 -2.31 -10.96 3.64
N GLU A 56 -2.59 -12.21 3.99
CA GLU A 56 -2.95 -12.67 5.33
C GLU A 56 -1.72 -12.98 6.21
#